data_AF-A0A0J9TGR1-F1
#
_entry.id   AF-A0A0J9TGR1-F1
#
_cell.length_a   1.000
_cell.length_b   1.000
_cell.length_c   1.000
_cell.angle_alpha   90.00
_cell.angle_beta   90.00
_cell.angle_gamma   90.00
#
_symmetry.space_group_name_H-M   'P 1'
#
loop_
_entity.id
_entity.type
_entity.pdbx_description
1 polymer ?
#
loop_
_entity_poly.entity_id
_entity_poly.type
_entity_poly.pdbx_seq_one_letter_code
_entity_poly.pdbx_strand_id
1 'polypeptide(L)'
;MFNLDSDGASQVEADVDSISESTIKGERVIFKDLPAYLFEEKLKEDASTNDYSSYYNGLNNFSKRYPWLDDIFKKLSRNIALVQESYVEGDDFNKKRCYDLNYWLYNEVYNKLQTSEKDLVHFNEITTNLKAVWKKIVDDTFGGGDYKCYPDEKLLVNMGFLQEIKDLFDFYEDFNEMKKEIIYDTYNSCFKYSDYLRQRIPVYYAWRDSCQVDDFACKRYIDDYMKYRPASIVPELSYLRVILTYPGNPCYSSVYELFIDAKTQPKRNDDIYRRKMEKLAKENPQGNLLSTNMGDGLRGSEFFIPGDHDDYWLRFKWDIYFFFKEDLSPPLLSITGGFLILYALYKVNI
;
A
#
# COMPACT_ATOMS: atom_id res chain seq x y z
N MET A 1 -6.83 -10.79 67.38
CA MET A 1 -7.63 -11.64 66.49
C MET A 1 -8.12 -10.74 65.36
N PHE A 2 -7.22 -10.33 64.45
CA PHE A 2 -6.70 -11.01 63.25
C PHE A 2 -7.42 -10.49 61.99
N ASN A 3 -6.60 -9.91 61.11
CA ASN A 3 -6.74 -9.57 59.70
C ASN A 3 -7.69 -8.42 59.30
N LEU A 4 -7.13 -7.42 58.61
CA LEU A 4 -7.12 -7.42 57.14
C LEU A 4 -6.01 -6.47 56.63
N ASP A 5 -5.28 -6.96 55.64
CA ASP A 5 -4.02 -6.45 55.14
C ASP A 5 -4.13 -5.09 54.44
N SER A 6 -3.06 -4.32 54.65
CA SER A 6 -2.57 -3.24 53.80
C SER A 6 -2.21 -3.80 52.43
N ASP A 7 -2.64 -3.16 51.34
CA ASP A 7 -1.76 -2.98 50.19
C ASP A 7 -2.21 -1.82 49.27
N GLY A 8 -1.28 -0.87 49.16
CA GLY A 8 -0.84 -0.22 47.92
C GLY A 8 -1.88 0.20 46.89
N ALA A 9 -2.31 1.46 46.98
CA ALA A 9 -2.74 2.21 45.80
C ALA A 9 -1.52 2.50 44.91
N SER A 10 -1.27 1.61 43.95
CA SER A 10 -0.40 1.87 42.80
C SER A 10 -1.29 2.29 41.63
N GLN A 11 -1.09 3.51 41.13
CA GLN A 11 -1.61 3.93 39.85
C GLN A 11 -0.97 3.05 38.77
N VAL A 12 -1.75 2.13 38.22
CA VAL A 12 -1.40 1.46 36.97
C VAL A 12 -1.67 2.47 35.87
N GLU A 13 -0.62 3.20 35.47
CA GLU A 13 -0.57 3.77 34.12
C GLU A 13 -0.86 2.64 33.15
N ALA A 14 -1.94 2.80 32.38
CA ALA A 14 -2.23 1.92 31.26
C ALA A 14 -1.05 2.04 30.30
N ASP A 15 -0.23 0.98 30.28
CA ASP A 15 0.78 0.75 29.25
C ASP A 15 0.02 0.79 27.92
N VAL A 16 0.17 1.91 27.20
CA VAL A 16 -0.38 2.08 25.86
C VAL A 16 0.37 1.05 25.03
N ASP A 17 -0.31 -0.06 24.78
CA ASP A 17 0.10 -1.14 23.90
C ASP A 17 1.01 -0.61 22.80
N SER A 18 2.16 -1.24 22.64
CA SER A 18 3.05 -1.06 21.49
C SER A 18 2.27 -1.40 20.23
N ILE A 19 1.52 -0.44 19.72
CA ILE A 19 0.87 -0.48 18.42
C ILE A 19 2.03 -0.62 17.45
N SER A 20 2.24 -1.83 16.90
CA SER A 20 3.06 -1.96 15.69
C SER A 20 2.54 -0.92 14.71
N GLU A 21 3.39 0.02 14.35
CA GLU A 21 3.07 1.10 13.44
C GLU A 21 3.26 0.64 11.99
N SER A 22 3.55 -0.65 11.74
CA SER A 22 3.38 -1.23 10.40
C SER A 22 2.01 -0.86 9.85
N THR A 23 1.98 -0.31 8.64
CA THR A 23 0.73 0.22 8.06
C THR A 23 -0.23 -0.90 7.66
N ILE A 24 0.29 -2.12 7.48
CA ILE A 24 -0.48 -3.34 7.24
C ILE A 24 -0.15 -4.36 8.32
N LYS A 25 -1.17 -4.76 9.06
CA LYS A 25 -1.10 -5.82 10.08
C LYS A 25 -1.73 -7.10 9.53
N GLY A 26 -1.03 -8.22 9.65
CA GLY A 26 -1.52 -9.54 9.20
C GLY A 26 -1.28 -9.84 7.72
N GLU A 27 -1.99 -10.83 7.20
CA GLU A 27 -1.90 -11.26 5.80
C GLU A 27 -2.50 -10.21 4.86
N ARG A 28 -1.85 -9.97 3.72
CA ARG A 28 -2.33 -9.01 2.70
C ARG A 28 -3.58 -9.55 2.04
N VAL A 29 -4.61 -8.71 1.94
CA VAL A 29 -5.77 -9.01 1.10
C VAL A 29 -5.39 -8.80 -0.35
N ILE A 30 -5.61 -9.82 -1.17
CA ILE A 30 -5.23 -9.86 -2.58
C ILE A 30 -6.45 -10.27 -3.41
N PHE A 31 -6.73 -9.52 -4.47
CA PHE A 31 -7.74 -9.87 -5.47
C PHE A 31 -7.05 -10.40 -6.72
N LYS A 32 -7.36 -11.65 -7.08
CA LYS A 32 -6.65 -12.36 -8.16
C LYS A 32 -7.02 -11.90 -9.57
N ASP A 33 -8.12 -11.18 -9.66
CA ASP A 33 -8.67 -10.60 -10.87
C ASP A 33 -8.15 -9.19 -11.15
N LEU A 34 -7.46 -8.55 -10.19
CA LEU A 34 -6.97 -7.18 -10.35
C LEU A 34 -5.61 -7.10 -11.07
N PRO A 35 -5.34 -6.00 -11.81
CA PRO A 35 -4.17 -5.90 -12.68
C PRO A 35 -2.83 -6.08 -11.97
N ALA A 36 -2.66 -5.52 -10.77
CA ALA A 36 -1.40 -5.60 -10.04
C ALA A 36 -1.01 -7.06 -9.73
N TYR A 37 -1.98 -7.87 -9.28
CA TYR A 37 -1.77 -9.29 -9.03
C TYR A 37 -1.46 -10.05 -10.31
N LEU A 38 -2.22 -9.80 -11.39
CA LEU A 38 -2.01 -10.47 -12.67
C LEU A 38 -0.61 -10.21 -13.25
N PHE A 39 -0.08 -8.99 -13.08
CA PHE A 39 1.28 -8.67 -13.49
C PHE A 39 2.33 -9.36 -12.62
N GLU A 40 2.13 -9.38 -11.30
CA GLU A 40 3.02 -10.06 -10.37
C GLU A 40 3.12 -11.58 -10.64
N GLU A 41 2.00 -12.23 -10.94
CA GLU A 41 2.00 -13.66 -11.27
C GLU A 41 2.80 -13.94 -12.55
N LYS A 42 2.70 -13.06 -13.56
CA LYS A 42 3.54 -13.18 -14.76
C LYS A 42 5.02 -13.17 -14.41
N LEU A 43 5.47 -12.31 -13.49
CA LEU A 43 6.88 -12.28 -13.06
C LEU A 43 7.35 -13.58 -12.39
N LYS A 44 6.43 -14.35 -11.79
CA LYS A 44 6.72 -15.59 -11.05
C LYS A 44 6.61 -16.86 -11.87
N GLU A 45 5.97 -16.83 -13.05
CA GLU A 45 5.86 -18.00 -13.93
C GLU A 45 7.23 -18.62 -14.20
N ASP A 46 7.23 -19.93 -14.43
CA ASP A 46 8.45 -20.67 -14.74
C ASP A 46 9.03 -20.22 -16.10
N ALA A 47 10.35 -20.09 -16.15
CA ALA A 47 11.07 -19.74 -17.37
C ALA A 47 11.84 -20.98 -17.87
N SER A 48 11.48 -21.47 -19.05
CA SER A 48 12.14 -22.62 -19.69
C SER A 48 13.19 -22.20 -20.72
N THR A 49 13.16 -20.94 -21.17
CA THR A 49 14.09 -20.40 -22.16
C THR A 49 15.37 -19.89 -21.51
N ASN A 50 16.49 -20.09 -22.21
CA ASN A 50 17.81 -19.61 -21.80
C ASN A 50 18.16 -18.29 -22.52
N ASP A 51 17.16 -17.44 -22.75
CA ASP A 51 17.38 -16.15 -23.39
C ASP A 51 18.39 -15.35 -22.56
N TYR A 52 19.31 -14.68 -23.25
CA TYR A 52 20.40 -13.92 -22.61
C TYR A 52 21.31 -14.72 -21.66
N SER A 53 21.27 -16.06 -21.65
CA SER A 53 22.12 -16.91 -20.81
C SER A 53 23.62 -16.60 -20.91
N SER A 54 24.11 -16.18 -22.08
CA SER A 54 25.51 -15.79 -22.28
C SER A 54 25.95 -14.63 -21.39
N TYR A 55 25.03 -13.76 -20.97
CA TYR A 55 25.31 -12.64 -20.07
C TYR A 55 25.64 -13.10 -18.64
N TYR A 56 25.21 -14.31 -18.26
CA TYR A 56 25.43 -14.88 -16.93
C TYR A 56 26.71 -15.71 -16.82
N ASN A 57 27.47 -15.91 -17.90
CA ASN A 57 28.70 -16.72 -17.92
C ASN A 57 29.72 -16.29 -16.85
N GLY A 58 29.79 -14.98 -16.54
CA GLY A 58 30.66 -14.44 -15.49
C GLY A 58 30.27 -14.86 -14.06
N LEU A 59 29.06 -15.39 -13.87
CA LEU A 59 28.49 -15.77 -12.58
C LEU A 59 28.53 -17.29 -12.33
N ASN A 60 29.22 -18.06 -13.17
CA ASN A 60 29.31 -19.52 -13.06
C ASN A 60 29.82 -20.02 -11.69
N ASN A 61 30.68 -19.26 -11.01
CA ASN A 61 31.13 -19.64 -9.67
C ASN A 61 30.02 -19.45 -8.62
N PHE A 62 29.21 -18.39 -8.75
CA PHE A 62 28.05 -18.17 -7.88
C PHE A 62 26.98 -19.23 -8.09
N SER A 63 26.65 -19.57 -9.35
CA SER A 63 25.63 -20.58 -9.64
C SER A 63 26.03 -21.97 -9.14
N LYS A 64 27.34 -22.32 -9.14
CA LYS A 64 27.83 -23.54 -8.50
C LYS A 64 27.62 -23.55 -6.98
N ARG A 65 27.79 -22.40 -6.33
CA ARG A 65 27.58 -22.26 -4.88
C ARG A 65 26.11 -22.20 -4.51
N TYR A 66 25.30 -21.57 -5.35
CA TYR A 66 23.87 -21.34 -5.18
C TYR A 66 23.12 -21.85 -6.41
N PRO A 67 22.80 -23.17 -6.48
CA PRO A 67 22.17 -23.76 -7.66
C PRO A 67 20.84 -23.13 -8.07
N TRP A 68 20.11 -22.54 -7.11
CA TRP A 68 18.85 -21.83 -7.38
C TRP A 68 19.04 -20.55 -8.21
N LEU A 69 20.27 -20.03 -8.36
CA LEU A 69 20.54 -18.87 -9.22
C LEU A 69 20.23 -19.16 -10.69
N ASP A 70 20.36 -20.41 -11.14
CA ASP A 70 20.04 -20.77 -12.52
C ASP A 70 18.56 -20.48 -12.87
N ASP A 71 17.65 -20.76 -11.92
CA ASP A 71 16.23 -20.41 -12.04
C ASP A 71 16.02 -18.88 -12.08
N ILE A 72 16.71 -18.14 -11.19
CA ILE A 72 16.65 -16.67 -11.20
C ILE A 72 17.19 -16.10 -12.50
N PHE A 73 18.26 -16.64 -13.08
CA PHE A 73 18.83 -16.14 -14.34
C PHE A 73 17.82 -16.25 -15.48
N LYS A 74 17.15 -17.40 -15.60
CA LYS A 74 16.10 -17.63 -16.61
C LYS A 74 14.92 -16.69 -16.40
N LYS A 75 14.41 -16.61 -15.16
CA LYS A 75 13.27 -15.75 -14.83
C LYS A 75 13.58 -14.27 -15.00
N LEU A 76 14.76 -13.82 -14.58
CA LEU A 76 15.19 -12.42 -14.74
C LEU A 76 15.29 -12.05 -16.22
N SER A 77 15.90 -12.89 -17.05
CA SER A 77 16.00 -12.68 -18.50
C SER A 77 14.63 -12.50 -19.16
N ARG A 78 13.70 -13.40 -18.84
CA ARG A 78 12.31 -13.34 -19.31
C ARG A 78 11.61 -12.09 -18.77
N ASN A 79 11.75 -11.78 -17.48
CA ASN A 79 11.09 -10.65 -16.85
C ASN A 79 11.57 -9.30 -17.39
N ILE A 80 12.86 -9.18 -17.74
CA ILE A 80 13.40 -8.00 -18.42
C ILE A 80 12.69 -7.80 -19.75
N ALA A 81 12.60 -8.85 -20.58
CA ALA A 81 11.88 -8.78 -21.86
C ALA A 81 10.41 -8.40 -21.63
N LEU A 82 9.72 -9.07 -20.69
CA LEU A 82 8.32 -8.79 -20.35
C LEU A 82 8.09 -7.31 -20.01
N VAL A 83 8.92 -6.69 -19.18
CA VAL A 83 8.75 -5.29 -18.78
C VAL A 83 9.05 -4.33 -19.93
N GLN A 84 10.08 -4.61 -20.73
CA GLN A 84 10.43 -3.73 -21.86
C GLN A 84 9.39 -3.81 -22.98
N GLU A 85 8.90 -5.00 -23.29
CA GLU A 85 7.94 -5.26 -24.38
C GLU A 85 6.50 -4.90 -23.99
N SER A 86 6.18 -4.81 -22.69
CA SER A 86 4.87 -4.34 -22.20
C SER A 86 4.76 -2.81 -22.12
N TYR A 87 5.71 -2.08 -22.69
CA TYR A 87 5.63 -0.63 -22.76
C TYR A 87 4.45 -0.17 -23.62
N VAL A 88 3.64 0.74 -23.07
CA VAL A 88 2.53 1.38 -23.78
C VAL A 88 2.67 2.89 -23.63
N GLU A 89 2.80 3.61 -24.74
CA GLU A 89 2.91 5.08 -24.70
C GLU A 89 1.71 5.70 -23.94
N GLY A 90 2.00 6.57 -22.98
CA GLY A 90 0.99 7.23 -22.15
C GLY A 90 0.40 6.40 -21.00
N ASP A 91 0.85 5.16 -20.79
CA ASP A 91 0.44 4.37 -19.61
C ASP A 91 1.20 4.82 -18.35
N ASP A 92 0.45 5.29 -17.36
CA ASP A 92 0.91 5.73 -16.04
C ASP A 92 1.66 4.62 -15.27
N PHE A 93 1.45 3.33 -15.62
CA PHE A 93 2.03 2.18 -14.92
C PHE A 93 3.26 1.56 -15.59
N ASN A 94 3.78 2.11 -16.68
CA ASN A 94 5.03 1.62 -17.28
C ASN A 94 6.18 1.58 -16.27
N LYS A 95 6.40 2.72 -15.59
CA LYS A 95 7.46 2.85 -14.59
C LYS A 95 7.18 1.92 -13.40
N LYS A 96 5.93 1.79 -12.96
CA LYS A 96 5.52 0.84 -11.91
C LYS A 96 5.91 -0.60 -12.25
N ARG A 97 5.70 -1.06 -13.48
CA ARG A 97 6.14 -2.40 -13.92
C ARG A 97 7.66 -2.59 -13.79
N CYS A 98 8.43 -1.51 -13.93
CA CYS A 98 9.87 -1.53 -13.66
C CYS A 98 10.19 -1.63 -12.16
N TYR A 99 9.40 -0.96 -11.31
CA TYR A 99 9.49 -1.13 -9.87
C TYR A 99 9.20 -2.58 -9.46
N ASP A 100 8.16 -3.19 -10.01
CA ASP A 100 7.80 -4.59 -9.71
C ASP A 100 8.94 -5.54 -10.04
N LEU A 101 9.66 -5.32 -11.13
CA LEU A 101 10.85 -6.12 -11.49
C LEU A 101 12.00 -5.92 -10.50
N ASN A 102 12.28 -4.67 -10.10
CA ASN A 102 13.27 -4.37 -9.06
C ASN A 102 12.90 -5.06 -7.74
N TYR A 103 11.65 -4.90 -7.30
CA TYR A 103 11.11 -5.54 -6.10
C TYR A 103 11.22 -7.07 -6.19
N TRP A 104 10.78 -7.67 -7.31
CA TRP A 104 10.79 -9.11 -7.53
C TRP A 104 12.20 -9.69 -7.39
N LEU A 105 13.21 -9.04 -7.98
CA LEU A 105 14.60 -9.50 -7.89
C LEU A 105 15.09 -9.54 -6.45
N TYR A 106 14.84 -8.47 -5.68
CA TYR A 106 15.22 -8.41 -4.27
C TYR A 106 14.47 -9.45 -3.45
N ASN A 107 13.16 -9.59 -3.66
CA ASN A 107 12.33 -10.53 -2.93
C ASN A 107 12.72 -12.00 -3.19
N GLU A 108 12.96 -12.39 -4.45
CA GLU A 108 13.38 -13.75 -4.79
C GLU A 108 14.73 -14.10 -4.14
N VAL A 109 15.73 -13.23 -4.27
CA VAL A 109 17.05 -13.45 -3.67
C VAL A 109 16.96 -13.49 -2.14
N TYR A 110 16.19 -12.57 -1.54
CA TYR A 110 15.98 -12.53 -0.10
C TYR A 110 15.34 -13.83 0.41
N ASN A 111 14.29 -14.30 -0.26
CA ASN A 111 13.57 -15.50 0.15
C ASN A 111 14.42 -16.78 0.06
N LYS A 112 15.38 -16.84 -0.86
CA LYS A 112 16.34 -17.97 -0.96
C LYS A 112 17.44 -17.92 0.10
N LEU A 113 17.78 -16.74 0.62
CA LEU A 113 18.91 -16.55 1.54
C LEU A 113 18.48 -16.41 3.02
N GLN A 114 17.27 -15.93 3.30
CA GLN A 114 16.81 -15.57 4.65
C GLN A 114 16.82 -16.72 5.67
N THR A 115 16.86 -17.97 5.21
CA THR A 115 16.91 -19.16 6.09
C THR A 115 18.28 -19.36 6.75
N SER A 116 19.30 -18.62 6.33
CA SER A 116 20.68 -18.76 6.80
C SER A 116 21.34 -17.39 6.90
N GLU A 117 21.64 -16.93 8.12
CA GLU A 117 22.37 -15.68 8.34
C GLU A 117 23.72 -15.67 7.61
N LYS A 118 24.38 -16.83 7.52
CA LYS A 118 25.65 -17.00 6.80
C LYS A 118 25.52 -16.81 5.30
N ASP A 119 24.35 -17.09 4.72
CA ASP A 119 24.11 -16.88 3.30
C ASP A 119 23.57 -15.47 3.03
N LEU A 120 22.83 -14.91 3.98
CA LEU A 120 22.27 -13.56 3.87
C LEU A 120 23.35 -12.47 3.73
N VAL A 121 24.55 -12.68 4.27
CA VAL A 121 25.69 -11.76 4.05
C VAL A 121 26.06 -11.61 2.56
N HIS A 122 25.72 -12.60 1.72
CA HIS A 122 25.97 -12.59 0.28
C HIS A 122 24.84 -11.91 -0.52
N PHE A 123 23.78 -11.45 0.13
CA PHE A 123 22.63 -10.82 -0.54
C PHE A 123 23.03 -9.63 -1.42
N ASN A 124 23.81 -8.69 -0.87
CA ASN A 124 24.25 -7.50 -1.61
C ASN A 124 25.16 -7.85 -2.78
N GLU A 125 26.06 -8.81 -2.59
CA GLU A 125 26.97 -9.28 -3.64
C GLU A 125 26.20 -9.93 -4.80
N ILE A 126 25.26 -10.83 -4.49
CA ILE A 126 24.45 -11.53 -5.49
C ILE A 126 23.57 -10.54 -6.27
N THR A 127 22.84 -9.68 -5.56
CA THR A 127 21.94 -8.70 -6.20
C THR A 127 22.71 -7.69 -7.05
N THR A 128 23.87 -7.20 -6.60
CA THR A 128 24.73 -6.30 -7.40
C THR A 128 25.15 -6.93 -8.73
N ASN A 129 25.58 -8.19 -8.70
CA ASN A 129 25.97 -8.93 -9.90
C ASN A 129 24.79 -9.16 -10.85
N LEU A 130 23.62 -9.52 -10.32
CA LEU A 130 22.39 -9.69 -11.10
C LEU A 130 21.95 -8.38 -11.77
N LYS A 131 22.01 -7.25 -11.04
CA LYS A 131 21.71 -5.92 -11.59
C LYS A 131 22.68 -5.51 -12.69
N ALA A 132 23.98 -5.80 -12.54
CA ALA A 132 24.96 -5.54 -13.59
C ALA A 132 24.65 -6.32 -14.89
N VAL A 133 24.26 -7.59 -14.75
CA VAL A 133 23.81 -8.41 -15.90
C VAL A 133 22.54 -7.83 -16.53
N TRP A 134 21.53 -7.51 -15.71
CA TRP A 134 20.28 -6.89 -16.18
C TRP A 134 20.58 -5.61 -16.97
N LYS A 135 21.35 -4.68 -16.40
CA LYS A 135 21.73 -3.44 -17.10
C LYS A 135 22.34 -3.72 -18.47
N LYS A 136 23.25 -4.70 -18.55
CA LYS A 136 23.92 -5.06 -19.81
C LYS A 136 22.94 -5.63 -20.84
N ILE A 137 21.97 -6.46 -20.43
CA ILE A 137 20.89 -6.95 -21.31
C ILE A 137 20.08 -5.78 -21.88
N VAL A 138 19.73 -4.81 -21.03
CA VAL A 138 18.96 -3.63 -21.46
C VAL A 138 19.76 -2.78 -22.44
N ASP A 139 21.04 -2.52 -22.13
CA ASP A 139 21.89 -1.70 -22.98
C ASP A 139 22.13 -2.36 -24.36
N ASP A 140 22.38 -3.66 -24.40
CA ASP A 140 22.73 -4.37 -25.64
C ASP A 140 21.49 -4.72 -26.50
N THR A 141 20.38 -5.14 -25.88
CA THR A 141 19.20 -5.65 -26.61
C THR A 141 18.14 -4.57 -26.81
N PHE A 142 17.94 -3.71 -25.80
CA PHE A 142 16.86 -2.71 -25.77
C PHE A 142 17.39 -1.26 -25.86
N GLY A 143 18.68 -1.07 -26.12
CA GLY A 143 19.34 0.23 -26.11
C GLY A 143 18.80 1.24 -27.14
N GLY A 144 18.15 0.76 -28.20
CA GLY A 144 17.51 1.60 -29.22
C GLY A 144 16.07 2.03 -28.93
N GLY A 145 15.44 1.51 -27.87
CA GLY A 145 14.06 1.84 -27.51
C GLY A 145 13.90 3.14 -26.71
N ASP A 146 12.71 3.74 -26.78
CA ASP A 146 12.37 4.98 -26.04
C ASP A 146 12.15 4.73 -24.54
N TYR A 147 11.73 3.52 -24.18
CA TYR A 147 11.56 3.09 -22.80
C TYR A 147 12.66 2.11 -22.40
N LYS A 148 13.23 2.32 -21.20
CA LYS A 148 14.27 1.46 -20.64
C LYS A 148 14.06 1.28 -19.15
N CYS A 149 13.64 0.09 -18.76
CA CYS A 149 13.61 -0.32 -17.37
C CYS A 149 14.99 -0.81 -16.91
N TYR A 150 15.65 -0.02 -16.07
CA TYR A 150 16.94 -0.34 -15.47
C TYR A 150 16.80 -0.78 -14.00
N PRO A 151 17.80 -1.49 -13.45
CA PRO A 151 17.93 -1.63 -12.01
C PRO A 151 18.03 -0.25 -11.34
N ASP A 152 17.28 -0.05 -10.25
CA ASP A 152 17.24 1.22 -9.53
C ASP A 152 18.26 1.26 -8.38
N GLU A 153 19.40 1.87 -8.65
CA GLU A 153 20.48 2.04 -7.69
C GLU A 153 20.14 3.03 -6.55
N LYS A 154 19.08 3.84 -6.69
CA LYS A 154 18.61 4.77 -5.64
C LYS A 154 17.61 4.11 -4.69
N LEU A 155 17.18 2.87 -4.95
CA LEU A 155 16.17 2.21 -4.15
C LEU A 155 16.74 1.74 -2.81
N LEU A 156 16.05 2.07 -1.71
CA LEU A 156 16.46 1.62 -0.39
C LEU A 156 16.19 0.12 -0.24
N VAL A 157 17.24 -0.62 0.12
CA VAL A 157 17.20 -2.07 0.23
C VAL A 157 16.80 -2.48 1.65
N ASN A 158 15.51 -2.40 1.93
CA ASN A 158 14.86 -2.95 3.11
C ASN A 158 13.53 -3.57 2.67
N MET A 159 13.28 -4.84 3.00
CA MET A 159 12.14 -5.60 2.51
C MET A 159 10.80 -5.01 2.96
N GLY A 160 10.74 -4.41 4.16
CA GLY A 160 9.55 -3.72 4.65
C GLY A 160 9.25 -2.46 3.84
N PHE A 161 10.25 -1.62 3.59
CA PHE A 161 10.15 -0.45 2.72
C PHE A 161 9.70 -0.83 1.31
N LEU A 162 10.40 -1.79 0.69
CA LEU A 162 10.11 -2.26 -0.66
C LEU A 162 8.68 -2.78 -0.78
N GLN A 163 8.23 -3.53 0.23
CA GLN A 163 6.88 -4.04 0.26
C GLN A 163 5.83 -2.95 0.45
N GLU A 164 6.05 -1.95 1.30
CA GLU A 164 5.10 -0.86 1.48
C GLU A 164 4.95 0.03 0.24
N ILE A 165 6.06 0.34 -0.43
CA ILE A 165 6.01 1.05 -1.71
C ILE A 165 5.29 0.20 -2.77
N LYS A 166 5.52 -1.12 -2.79
CA LYS A 166 4.75 -2.04 -3.65
C LYS A 166 3.26 -1.97 -3.33
N ASP A 167 2.90 -2.04 -2.04
CA ASP A 167 1.52 -1.96 -1.57
C ASP A 167 0.81 -0.66 -2.00
N LEU A 168 1.56 0.46 -2.03
CA LEU A 168 1.08 1.75 -2.53
C LEU A 168 0.85 1.73 -4.04
N PHE A 169 1.79 1.17 -4.81
CA PHE A 169 1.72 1.15 -6.27
C PHE A 169 0.68 0.17 -6.79
N ASP A 170 0.56 -1.00 -6.17
CA ASP A 170 -0.52 -1.95 -6.47
C ASP A 170 -1.88 -1.31 -6.20
N PHE A 171 -2.01 -0.54 -5.10
CA PHE A 171 -3.23 0.22 -4.84
C PHE A 171 -3.54 1.22 -5.97
N TYR A 172 -2.56 1.93 -6.51
CA TYR A 172 -2.77 2.85 -7.64
C TYR A 172 -3.25 2.14 -8.91
N GLU A 173 -2.61 1.03 -9.25
CA GLU A 173 -2.94 0.24 -10.43
C GLU A 173 -4.35 -0.35 -10.36
N ASP A 174 -4.71 -0.87 -9.19
CA ASP A 174 -6.00 -1.48 -8.94
C ASP A 174 -7.13 -0.46 -8.76
N PHE A 175 -6.81 0.78 -8.36
CA PHE A 175 -7.78 1.78 -7.90
C PHE A 175 -8.90 2.04 -8.91
N ASN A 176 -8.56 2.19 -10.19
CA ASN A 176 -9.54 2.53 -11.22
C ASN A 176 -10.54 1.41 -11.46
N GLU A 177 -10.11 0.15 -11.37
CA GLU A 177 -11.01 -0.99 -11.55
C GLU A 177 -11.94 -1.14 -10.35
N MET A 178 -11.38 -1.12 -9.13
CA MET A 178 -12.18 -1.14 -7.91
C MET A 178 -13.16 0.04 -7.83
N LYS A 179 -12.73 1.23 -8.25
CA LYS A 179 -13.57 2.44 -8.26
C LYS A 179 -14.83 2.25 -9.13
N LYS A 180 -14.70 1.66 -10.33
CA LYS A 180 -15.86 1.37 -11.20
C LYS A 180 -16.85 0.44 -10.51
N GLU A 181 -16.36 -0.65 -9.91
CA GLU A 181 -17.21 -1.60 -9.19
C GLU A 181 -17.93 -0.95 -8.02
N ILE A 182 -17.21 -0.17 -7.21
CA ILE A 182 -17.79 0.52 -6.04
C ILE A 182 -18.85 1.54 -6.44
N ILE A 183 -18.68 2.26 -7.56
CA ILE A 183 -19.68 3.20 -8.07
C ILE A 183 -20.92 2.44 -8.57
N TYR A 184 -20.73 1.29 -9.24
CA TYR A 184 -21.81 0.47 -9.77
C TYR A 184 -22.67 -0.17 -8.67
N ASP A 185 -22.02 -0.81 -7.67
CA ASP A 185 -22.68 -1.51 -6.58
C ASP A 185 -22.01 -1.21 -5.22
N THR A 186 -22.21 0.01 -4.74
CA THR A 186 -21.60 0.50 -3.50
C THR A 186 -21.86 -0.38 -2.29
N TYR A 187 -23.03 -1.01 -2.21
CA TYR A 187 -23.39 -1.85 -1.06
C TYR A 187 -22.54 -3.12 -1.02
N ASN A 188 -22.59 -3.93 -2.09
CA ASN A 188 -21.85 -5.19 -2.12
C ASN A 188 -20.34 -4.95 -2.19
N SER A 189 -19.90 -3.93 -2.92
CA SER A 189 -18.48 -3.57 -3.02
C SER A 189 -17.90 -3.12 -1.68
N CYS A 190 -18.69 -2.52 -0.78
CA CYS A 190 -18.19 -2.20 0.56
C CYS A 190 -17.75 -3.48 1.30
N PHE A 191 -18.59 -4.52 1.31
CA PHE A 191 -18.24 -5.78 1.97
C PHE A 191 -17.12 -6.52 1.22
N LYS A 192 -17.08 -6.44 -0.12
CA LYS A 192 -16.02 -7.03 -0.93
C LYS A 192 -14.65 -6.42 -0.62
N TYR A 193 -14.56 -5.08 -0.53
CA TYR A 193 -13.29 -4.36 -0.51
C TYR A 193 -12.88 -3.80 0.86
N SER A 194 -13.74 -3.83 1.89
CA SER A 194 -13.49 -3.17 3.18
C SER A 194 -12.15 -3.54 3.81
N ASP A 195 -11.80 -4.82 3.86
CA ASP A 195 -10.55 -5.29 4.46
C ASP A 195 -9.32 -4.87 3.64
N TYR A 196 -9.42 -4.92 2.31
CA TYR A 196 -8.37 -4.41 1.42
C TYR A 196 -8.18 -2.90 1.59
N LEU A 197 -9.28 -2.12 1.61
CA LEU A 197 -9.22 -0.69 1.83
C LEU A 197 -8.61 -0.36 3.20
N ARG A 198 -8.93 -1.15 4.23
CA ARG A 198 -8.34 -1.02 5.59
C ARG A 198 -6.83 -1.14 5.56
N GLN A 199 -6.28 -1.96 4.66
CA GLN A 199 -4.84 -2.10 4.48
C GLN A 199 -4.23 -1.01 3.58
N ARG A 200 -4.88 -0.62 2.48
CA ARG A 200 -4.28 0.27 1.46
C ARG A 200 -4.46 1.76 1.72
N ILE A 201 -5.61 2.20 2.26
CA ILE A 201 -5.87 3.62 2.49
C ILE A 201 -4.87 4.25 3.47
N PRO A 202 -4.50 3.61 4.59
CA PRO A 202 -3.46 4.12 5.49
C PRO A 202 -2.09 4.26 4.79
N VAL A 203 -1.70 3.29 3.95
CA VAL A 203 -0.45 3.35 3.16
C VAL A 203 -0.47 4.56 2.23
N TYR A 204 -1.57 4.79 1.52
CA TYR A 204 -1.74 5.97 0.68
C TYR A 204 -1.49 7.26 1.44
N TYR A 205 -2.16 7.49 2.57
CA TYR A 205 -2.06 8.77 3.28
C TYR A 205 -0.73 8.98 3.99
N ALA A 206 -0.07 7.89 4.41
CA ALA A 206 1.26 7.95 4.99
C ALA A 206 2.32 8.33 3.94
N TRP A 207 2.23 7.80 2.72
CA TRP A 207 3.27 7.95 1.69
C TRP A 207 2.99 9.02 0.63
N ARG A 208 1.74 9.44 0.40
CA ARG A 208 1.39 10.32 -0.74
C ARG A 208 2.22 11.60 -0.85
N ASP A 209 2.69 12.17 0.27
CA ASP A 209 3.43 13.43 0.25
C ASP A 209 4.89 13.18 -0.21
N SER A 210 5.40 11.96 -0.07
CA SER A 210 6.69 11.54 -0.65
C SER A 210 6.66 11.57 -2.18
N CYS A 211 5.49 11.42 -2.79
CA CYS A 211 5.30 11.46 -4.24
C CYS A 211 5.44 12.87 -4.82
N GLN A 212 5.69 13.90 -4.01
CA GLN A 212 5.96 15.27 -4.46
C GLN A 212 7.45 15.54 -4.69
N VAL A 213 8.33 14.64 -4.23
CA VAL A 213 9.78 14.84 -4.25
C VAL A 213 10.36 13.98 -5.36
N ASP A 214 10.91 14.61 -6.40
CA ASP A 214 11.39 13.93 -7.63
C ASP A 214 12.37 12.78 -7.38
N ASP A 215 13.21 12.91 -6.35
CA ASP A 215 14.21 11.90 -5.99
C ASP A 215 13.66 10.74 -5.15
N PHE A 216 12.42 10.79 -4.66
CA PHE A 216 11.84 9.73 -3.83
C PHE A 216 11.18 8.63 -4.67
N ALA A 217 11.21 7.39 -4.15
CA ALA A 217 10.74 6.22 -4.87
C ALA A 217 9.33 6.42 -5.45
N CYS A 218 8.40 6.98 -4.68
CA CYS A 218 7.04 7.21 -5.18
C CYS A 218 7.01 8.03 -6.47
N LYS A 219 7.65 9.21 -6.49
CA LYS A 219 7.62 10.11 -7.66
C LYS A 219 8.40 9.54 -8.85
N ARG A 220 9.48 8.79 -8.60
CA ARG A 220 10.24 8.13 -9.67
C ARG A 220 9.41 7.15 -10.48
N TYR A 221 8.40 6.52 -9.87
CA TYR A 221 7.60 5.47 -10.49
C TYR A 221 6.15 5.84 -10.81
N ILE A 222 5.60 6.87 -10.17
CA ILE A 222 4.21 7.30 -10.38
C ILE A 222 4.20 8.82 -10.56
N ASP A 223 3.84 9.27 -11.76
CA ASP A 223 3.87 10.70 -12.10
C ASP A 223 2.66 11.46 -11.53
N ASP A 224 1.44 10.93 -11.72
CA ASP A 224 0.18 11.57 -11.35
C ASP A 224 -0.56 10.79 -10.26
N TYR A 225 0.09 10.70 -9.10
CA TYR A 225 -0.41 9.94 -7.95
C TYR A 225 -1.74 10.50 -7.38
N MET A 226 -2.08 11.77 -7.67
CA MET A 226 -3.27 12.44 -7.14
C MET A 226 -4.57 11.93 -7.77
N LYS A 227 -4.52 11.41 -9.01
CA LYS A 227 -5.66 10.72 -9.65
C LYS A 227 -6.20 9.56 -8.80
N TYR A 228 -5.32 8.89 -8.06
CA TYR A 228 -5.66 7.72 -7.26
C TYR A 228 -6.01 8.07 -5.81
N ARG A 229 -6.34 9.34 -5.53
CA ARG A 229 -6.78 9.76 -4.20
C ARG A 229 -8.03 8.98 -3.81
N PRO A 230 -8.03 8.20 -2.71
CA PRO A 230 -9.19 7.37 -2.36
C PRO A 230 -10.46 8.20 -2.13
N ALA A 231 -10.33 9.43 -1.61
CA ALA A 231 -11.45 10.33 -1.39
C ALA A 231 -12.10 10.87 -2.68
N SER A 232 -11.46 10.68 -3.85
CA SER A 232 -12.02 11.09 -5.15
C SER A 232 -13.29 10.33 -5.53
N ILE A 233 -13.54 9.16 -4.92
CA ILE A 233 -14.75 8.36 -5.19
C ILE A 233 -16.02 8.99 -4.62
N VAL A 234 -15.91 9.71 -3.49
CA VAL A 234 -17.04 10.26 -2.73
C VAL A 234 -18.03 11.06 -3.60
N PRO A 235 -17.60 12.02 -4.44
CA PRO A 235 -18.54 12.77 -5.28
C PRO A 235 -19.24 11.93 -6.37
N GLU A 236 -18.71 10.77 -6.72
CA GLU A 236 -19.26 9.88 -7.76
C GLU A 236 -20.21 8.82 -7.20
N LEU A 237 -20.22 8.62 -5.88
CA LEU A 237 -21.17 7.72 -5.23
C LEU A 237 -22.59 8.28 -5.30
N SER A 238 -23.57 7.38 -5.43
CA SER A 238 -24.98 7.77 -5.39
C SER A 238 -25.32 8.39 -4.03
N TYR A 239 -25.48 9.72 -4.03
CA TYR A 239 -25.83 10.50 -2.85
C TYR A 239 -27.01 9.87 -2.10
N LEU A 240 -28.11 9.58 -2.80
CA LEU A 240 -29.31 8.99 -2.21
C LEU A 240 -29.06 7.62 -1.58
N ARG A 241 -28.29 6.73 -2.23
CA ARG A 241 -28.07 5.37 -1.70
C ARG A 241 -27.15 5.40 -0.48
N VAL A 242 -26.03 6.11 -0.55
CA VAL A 242 -25.05 6.14 0.55
C VAL A 242 -25.64 6.84 1.76
N ILE A 243 -26.28 7.99 1.57
CA ILE A 243 -26.78 8.81 2.68
C ILE A 243 -28.00 8.21 3.37
N LEU A 244 -28.96 7.66 2.62
CA LEU A 244 -30.15 7.08 3.24
C LEU A 244 -29.83 5.77 3.98
N THR A 245 -28.78 5.06 3.58
CA THR A 245 -28.45 3.74 4.18
C THR A 245 -27.27 3.78 5.15
N TYR A 246 -26.48 4.86 5.20
CA TYR A 246 -25.35 5.02 6.12
C TYR A 246 -25.67 4.75 7.60
N PRO A 247 -26.76 5.29 8.19
CA PRO A 247 -27.04 5.09 9.62
C PRO A 247 -27.28 3.62 9.99
N GLY A 248 -27.70 2.81 9.02
CA GLY A 248 -28.00 1.40 9.20
C GLY A 248 -26.99 0.46 8.56
N ASN A 249 -25.92 0.99 7.94
CA ASN A 249 -24.91 0.19 7.25
C ASN A 249 -23.56 0.25 7.99
N PRO A 250 -23.22 -0.79 8.79
CA PRO A 250 -21.98 -0.79 9.55
C PRO A 250 -20.72 -0.76 8.66
N CYS A 251 -20.81 -1.26 7.43
CA CYS A 251 -19.69 -1.22 6.49
C CYS A 251 -19.33 0.22 6.10
N TYR A 252 -20.34 1.05 5.80
CA TYR A 252 -20.08 2.44 5.40
C TYR A 252 -19.49 3.27 6.54
N SER A 253 -19.98 3.07 7.78
CA SER A 253 -19.39 3.72 8.97
C SER A 253 -17.93 3.31 9.16
N SER A 254 -17.63 2.01 9.05
CA SER A 254 -16.26 1.50 9.18
C SER A 254 -15.32 2.05 8.11
N VAL A 255 -15.77 2.15 6.86
CA VAL A 255 -14.98 2.76 5.79
C VAL A 255 -14.77 4.26 6.05
N TYR A 256 -15.78 4.99 6.53
CA TYR A 256 -15.63 6.40 6.88
C TYR A 256 -14.59 6.61 7.99
N GLU A 257 -14.69 5.87 9.10
CA GLU A 257 -13.72 5.91 10.20
C GLU A 257 -12.30 5.63 9.71
N LEU A 258 -12.14 4.61 8.85
CA LEU A 258 -10.87 4.29 8.21
C LEU A 258 -10.26 5.50 7.47
N PHE A 259 -11.07 6.29 6.75
CA PHE A 259 -10.58 7.49 6.05
C PHE A 259 -10.09 8.57 7.01
N ILE A 260 -10.72 8.73 8.16
CA ILE A 260 -10.32 9.68 9.20
C ILE A 260 -9.01 9.20 9.83
N ASP A 261 -8.98 7.95 10.30
CA ASP A 261 -7.84 7.37 10.99
C ASP A 261 -6.60 7.32 10.09
N ALA A 262 -6.77 6.99 8.81
CA ALA A 262 -5.69 6.92 7.84
C ALA A 262 -4.96 8.26 7.65
N LYS A 263 -5.67 9.39 7.71
CA LYS A 263 -5.04 10.72 7.59
C LYS A 263 -4.17 11.06 8.79
N THR A 264 -4.50 10.54 9.97
CA THR A 264 -3.74 10.77 11.21
C THR A 264 -2.47 9.93 11.31
N GLN A 265 -2.23 9.02 10.36
CA GLN A 265 -1.04 8.18 10.35
C GLN A 265 0.23 9.01 10.20
N PRO A 266 1.34 8.64 10.87
CA PRO A 266 2.62 9.30 10.69
C PRO A 266 3.03 9.29 9.21
N LYS A 267 3.55 10.42 8.71
CA LYS A 267 4.02 10.52 7.33
C LYS A 267 5.30 9.72 7.13
N ARG A 268 5.47 9.21 5.93
CA ARG A 268 6.60 8.37 5.50
C ARG A 268 7.23 8.94 4.24
N ASN A 269 8.54 8.73 4.11
CA ASN A 269 9.31 9.04 2.92
C ASN A 269 10.67 8.33 2.94
N ASP A 270 11.34 8.29 1.80
CA ASP A 270 12.67 7.69 1.64
C ASP A 270 13.70 8.26 2.62
N ASP A 271 13.66 9.55 2.92
CA ASP A 271 14.64 10.20 3.80
C ASP A 271 14.51 9.76 5.27
N ILE A 272 13.30 9.60 5.78
CA ILE A 272 13.04 9.01 7.10
C ILE A 272 13.63 7.60 7.17
N TYR A 273 13.34 6.76 6.17
CA TYR A 273 13.82 5.39 6.13
C TYR A 273 15.34 5.33 6.04
N ARG A 274 15.95 6.17 5.21
CA ARG A 274 17.40 6.28 5.07
C ARG A 274 18.06 6.67 6.38
N ARG A 275 17.61 7.76 7.03
CA ARG A 275 18.18 8.22 8.30
C ARG A 275 18.00 7.19 9.42
N LYS A 276 16.86 6.51 9.48
CA LYS A 276 16.62 5.42 10.44
C LYS A 276 17.54 4.23 10.19
N MET A 277 17.73 3.81 8.94
CA MET A 277 18.70 2.77 8.56
C MET A 277 20.13 3.14 8.95
N GLU A 278 20.56 4.36 8.65
CA GLU A 278 21.90 4.85 9.02
C GLU A 278 22.12 4.87 10.54
N LYS A 279 21.10 5.24 11.31
CA LYS A 279 21.15 5.21 12.77
C LYS A 279 21.28 3.78 13.30
N LEU A 280 20.42 2.88 12.83
CA LEU A 280 20.45 1.47 13.22
C LEU A 280 21.77 0.79 12.83
N ALA A 281 22.34 1.13 11.67
CA ALA A 281 23.65 0.65 11.24
C ALA A 281 24.78 1.10 12.18
N LYS A 282 24.70 2.32 12.75
CA LYS A 282 25.69 2.83 13.71
C LYS A 282 25.52 2.18 15.09
N GLU A 283 24.28 1.98 15.52
CA GLU A 283 23.96 1.41 16.84
C GLU A 283 24.20 -0.12 16.88
N ASN A 284 23.94 -0.81 15.78
CA ASN A 284 24.17 -2.25 15.65
C ASN A 284 24.80 -2.59 14.29
N PRO A 285 26.13 -2.43 14.13
CA PRO A 285 26.83 -2.66 12.87
C PRO A 285 26.76 -4.09 12.34
N GLN A 286 26.46 -5.06 13.20
CA GLN A 286 26.32 -6.48 12.84
C GLN A 286 24.86 -6.89 12.64
N GLY A 287 23.91 -5.97 12.88
CA GLY A 287 22.48 -6.22 12.73
C GLY A 287 22.05 -6.34 11.28
N ASN A 288 21.11 -7.24 11.02
CA ASN A 288 20.48 -7.36 9.71
C ASN A 288 19.42 -6.27 9.52
N LEU A 289 19.71 -5.30 8.64
CA LEU A 289 18.81 -4.19 8.31
C LEU A 289 17.80 -4.52 7.20
N LEU A 290 17.94 -5.66 6.51
CA LEU A 290 17.07 -6.03 5.39
C LEU A 290 15.63 -6.26 5.83
N SER A 291 15.43 -6.81 7.04
CA SER A 291 14.10 -7.21 7.55
C SER A 291 13.66 -6.42 8.79
N THR A 292 14.42 -5.40 9.20
CA THR A 292 14.03 -4.59 10.35
C THR A 292 12.74 -3.82 10.04
N ASN A 293 11.79 -3.82 10.98
CA ASN A 293 10.55 -3.06 10.85
C ASN A 293 10.84 -1.56 11.00
N MET A 294 10.87 -0.85 9.87
CA MET A 294 11.16 0.58 9.82
C MET A 294 9.94 1.45 10.13
N GLY A 295 8.72 0.89 10.05
CA GLY A 295 7.49 1.59 10.37
C GLY A 295 7.30 1.77 11.88
N ASP A 296 7.74 0.80 12.69
CA ASP A 296 7.51 0.80 14.14
C ASP A 296 8.28 1.89 14.90
N GLY A 297 7.59 2.55 15.84
CA GLY A 297 8.20 3.52 16.75
C GLY A 297 8.59 4.84 16.10
N LEU A 298 7.94 5.24 15.00
CA LEU A 298 8.03 6.59 14.48
C LEU A 298 7.45 7.59 15.48
N ARG A 299 6.29 7.33 16.11
CA ARG A 299 5.75 8.26 17.14
C ARG A 299 6.70 8.35 18.33
N GLY A 300 6.99 9.58 18.75
CA GLY A 300 7.95 9.84 19.83
C GLY A 300 9.43 9.71 19.43
N SER A 301 9.72 9.37 18.17
CA SER A 301 11.09 9.41 17.64
C SER A 301 11.40 10.72 16.93
N GLU A 302 12.69 10.97 16.69
CA GLU A 302 13.16 12.09 15.86
C GLU A 302 12.73 12.00 14.39
N PHE A 303 12.21 10.85 13.95
CA PHE A 303 11.73 10.61 12.60
C PHE A 303 10.22 10.87 12.44
N PHE A 304 9.54 11.26 13.52
CA PHE A 304 8.11 11.50 13.52
C PHE A 304 7.75 12.73 12.68
N ILE A 305 6.89 12.52 11.68
CA ILE A 305 6.17 13.61 11.02
C ILE A 305 4.68 13.35 11.24
N PRO A 306 3.94 14.28 11.87
CA PRO A 306 2.52 14.08 12.16
C PRO A 306 1.70 13.96 10.87
N GLY A 307 0.62 13.17 10.96
CA GLY A 307 -0.37 13.05 9.89
C GLY A 307 -1.16 14.34 9.68
N ASP A 308 -2.03 14.33 8.67
CA ASP A 308 -2.94 15.46 8.46
C ASP A 308 -4.06 15.44 9.51
N HIS A 309 -4.41 16.62 10.01
CA HIS A 309 -5.62 16.83 10.82
C HIS A 309 -6.77 17.41 10.00
N ASP A 310 -6.81 17.08 8.70
CA ASP A 310 -7.73 17.68 7.75
C ASP A 310 -9.10 16.98 7.81
N ASP A 311 -9.80 17.31 8.90
CA ASP A 311 -11.14 16.86 9.28
C ASP A 311 -12.21 17.63 8.49
N TYR A 312 -11.91 18.87 8.08
CA TYR A 312 -12.92 19.89 7.80
C TYR A 312 -13.90 19.55 6.67
N TRP A 313 -13.44 19.05 5.52
CA TRP A 313 -14.33 18.86 4.36
C TRP A 313 -15.14 17.56 4.37
N LEU A 314 -14.58 16.45 4.87
CA LEU A 314 -15.38 15.23 5.06
C LEU A 314 -16.37 15.46 6.20
N ARG A 315 -15.90 15.98 7.33
CA ARG A 315 -16.73 16.32 8.47
C ARG A 315 -17.81 17.33 8.11
N PHE A 316 -17.54 18.38 7.33
CA PHE A 316 -18.58 19.32 6.89
C PHE A 316 -19.66 18.66 6.02
N LYS A 317 -19.30 17.76 5.09
CA LYS A 317 -20.28 17.03 4.27
C LYS A 317 -21.11 16.02 5.10
N TRP A 318 -20.49 15.42 6.11
CA TRP A 318 -21.13 14.45 7.02
C TRP A 318 -21.90 15.11 8.19
N ASP A 319 -21.48 16.28 8.66
CA ASP A 319 -22.15 17.08 9.71
C ASP A 319 -23.38 17.79 9.14
N ILE A 320 -23.29 18.34 7.92
CA ILE A 320 -24.48 18.79 7.16
C ILE A 320 -25.48 17.63 7.08
N TYR A 321 -24.98 16.42 6.86
CA TYR A 321 -25.81 15.23 6.80
C TYR A 321 -26.44 14.84 8.16
N PHE A 322 -25.70 14.85 9.27
CA PHE A 322 -26.25 14.62 10.60
C PHE A 322 -27.32 15.68 10.95
N PHE A 323 -27.08 16.95 10.62
CA PHE A 323 -28.05 18.03 10.76
C PHE A 323 -29.34 17.77 9.95
N PHE A 324 -29.24 17.35 8.69
CA PHE A 324 -30.43 17.01 7.90
C PHE A 324 -31.19 15.79 8.45
N LYS A 325 -30.49 14.76 8.92
CA LYS A 325 -31.07 13.51 9.41
C LYS A 325 -31.71 13.65 10.78
N GLU A 326 -31.01 14.24 11.75
CA GLU A 326 -31.41 14.24 13.16
C GLU A 326 -32.30 15.45 13.48
N ASP A 327 -32.03 16.62 12.90
CA ASP A 327 -32.75 17.86 13.23
C ASP A 327 -33.84 18.22 12.21
N LEU A 328 -33.60 18.02 10.91
CA LEU A 328 -34.52 18.50 9.87
C LEU A 328 -35.54 17.45 9.41
N SER A 329 -35.13 16.18 9.26
CA SER A 329 -35.99 15.12 8.71
C SER A 329 -37.15 14.69 9.63
N PRO A 330 -36.98 14.56 10.97
CA PRO A 330 -38.07 14.16 11.86
C PRO A 330 -39.24 15.16 11.91
N PRO A 331 -39.03 16.49 11.98
CA PRO A 331 -40.15 17.43 11.94
C PRO A 331 -40.83 17.47 10.57
N LEU A 332 -40.09 17.36 9.45
CA LEU A 332 -40.68 17.32 8.11
C LEU A 332 -41.56 16.07 7.89
N LEU A 333 -41.09 14.90 8.33
CA LEU A 333 -41.88 13.66 8.28
C LEU A 333 -43.10 13.72 9.20
N SER A 334 -42.97 14.35 10.38
CA SER A 334 -44.09 14.54 11.31
C SER A 334 -45.15 15.48 10.74
N ILE A 335 -44.74 16.58 10.10
CA ILE A 335 -45.64 17.52 9.40
C ILE A 335 -46.36 16.80 8.26
N THR A 336 -45.63 16.05 7.44
CA THR A 336 -46.19 15.31 6.30
C THR A 336 -47.17 14.23 6.76
N GLY A 337 -46.83 13.49 7.82
CA GLY A 337 -47.71 12.52 8.47
C GLY A 337 -48.98 13.17 9.02
N GLY A 338 -48.86 14.33 9.67
CA GLY A 338 -50.00 15.12 10.14
C GLY A 338 -50.93 15.56 8.99
N PHE A 339 -50.37 16.02 7.88
CA PHE A 339 -51.14 16.38 6.68
C PHE A 339 -51.86 15.17 6.07
N LEU A 340 -51.22 14.01 6.01
CA LEU A 340 -51.84 12.78 5.50
C LEU A 340 -52.98 12.29 6.39
N ILE A 341 -52.84 12.38 7.72
CA ILE A 341 -53.90 12.05 8.67
C ILE A 341 -55.07 13.02 8.53
N LEU A 342 -54.80 14.34 8.46
CA LEU A 342 -55.83 15.36 8.28
C LEU A 342 -56.56 15.20 6.94
N TYR A 343 -55.83 14.89 5.86
CA TYR A 343 -56.40 14.62 4.55
C TYR A 343 -57.28 13.35 4.56
N ALA A 344 -56.85 12.28 5.23
CA ALA A 344 -57.64 11.07 5.41
C ALA A 344 -58.93 11.35 6.21
N LEU A 345 -58.85 12.11 7.30
CA LEU A 345 -60.01 12.50 8.10
C LEU A 345 -60.97 13.42 7.33
N TYR A 346 -60.45 14.34 6.53
CA TYR A 346 -61.27 15.18 5.65
C TYR A 346 -62.03 14.36 4.61
N LYS A 347 -61.38 13.36 4.02
CA LYS A 347 -61.96 12.49 2.99
C LYS A 347 -62.97 11.45 3.54
N VAL A 348 -62.93 11.16 4.84
CA VAL A 348 -63.86 10.23 5.53
C VAL A 348 -65.09 10.95 6.09
N ASN A 349 -65.04 12.28 6.26
CA ASN A 349 -66.14 13.12 6.74
C ASN A 349 -66.97 13.80 5.63
N ILE A 350 -66.81 13.36 4.38
CA ILE A 350 -67.67 13.65 3.22
C ILE A 350 -68.24 12.31 2.77
#